data_AF-A0A7W1GPW2-F1
#
_entry.id   AF-A0A7W1GPW2-F1
#
_cell.length_a   1.000
_cell.length_b   1.000
_cell.length_c   1.000
_cell.angle_alpha   90.00
_cell.angle_beta   90.00
_cell.angle_gamma   90.00
#
_symmetry.space_group_name_H-M   'P 1'
#
loop_
_entity.id
_entity.type
_entity.pdbx_description
1 polymer ?
#
loop_
_entity_poly.entity_id
_entity_poly.type
_entity_poly.pdbx_seq_one_letter_code
_entity_poly.pdbx_strand_id
1 'polypeptide(L)'
;MGVTLAEVEQARHVLGDVAAVTPVESSRWLGGVLGAPVHLKCEHLQRTGSFKIRGAYVRVAGLSAEERARGVVAASAGNHAQGVALAAALLGASATVFMPRGATIPKEQATRAYGATVRYEGTNVDEALVAALAFADETGAVVIHPFDHPDIIAGQGTVGLELVEQVPDLASVVVPCGGGGLLAGVATAVKGLRPDVRVIGVQAEGAACYPPSLAAGQPQTLASMRTMADGIAIGRPGEVPFAAVSELVDEMVTVGEESLSRALLLLAERAKQVVEPGGAAAVAAMLDHPHGVDLFPGPAVAVLSGGNIDPLLLLQVLRHGLAAAGRYLSVTVRVPDRPGELLQLLQLLADADANVLDVVHQRVSARLNVDEVEIALRVETRGQSHREAVIDSLRRSGYSVILA
;
A
#
# COMPACT_ATOMS: atom_id res chain seq x y z
N MET A 1 7.97 -16.44 22.33
CA MET A 1 9.05 -17.06 21.53
C MET A 1 8.81 -16.65 20.10
N GLY A 2 9.80 -16.03 19.46
CA GLY A 2 9.70 -15.56 18.08
C GLY A 2 9.95 -16.67 17.06
N VAL A 3 9.59 -16.41 15.80
CA VAL A 3 9.92 -17.29 14.66
C VAL A 3 11.43 -17.27 14.42
N THR A 4 12.00 -18.43 14.14
CA THR A 4 13.43 -18.67 13.93
C THR A 4 13.80 -18.70 12.44
N LEU A 5 15.08 -18.50 12.11
CA LEU A 5 15.59 -18.63 10.74
C LEU A 5 15.30 -20.03 10.15
N ALA A 6 15.48 -21.09 10.94
CA ALA A 6 15.24 -22.47 10.50
C ALA A 6 13.78 -22.72 10.11
N GLU A 7 12.82 -22.11 10.82
CA GLU A 7 11.40 -22.17 10.44
C GLU A 7 11.12 -21.43 9.12
N VAL A 8 11.81 -20.32 8.86
CA VAL A 8 11.72 -19.61 7.57
C VAL A 8 12.32 -20.44 6.43
N GLU A 9 13.47 -21.10 6.65
CA GLU A 9 14.08 -22.00 5.67
C GLU A 9 13.17 -23.19 5.37
N GLN A 10 12.56 -23.77 6.40
CA GLN A 10 11.56 -24.83 6.23
C GLN A 10 10.33 -24.34 5.45
N ALA A 11 9.86 -23.13 5.73
CA ALA A 11 8.75 -22.52 5.00
C ALA A 11 9.10 -22.32 3.51
N ARG A 12 10.35 -22.00 3.17
CA ARG A 12 10.80 -21.91 1.77
C ARG A 12 10.71 -23.25 1.04
N HIS A 13 11.07 -24.35 1.70
CA HIS A 13 10.91 -25.68 1.12
C HIS A 13 9.46 -26.01 0.82
N VAL A 14 8.53 -25.66 1.73
CA VAL A 14 7.08 -25.85 1.54
C VAL A 14 6.55 -25.02 0.36
N LEU A 15 7.16 -23.87 0.07
CA LEU A 15 6.71 -22.92 -0.95
C LEU A 15 7.30 -23.15 -2.35
N GLY A 16 8.21 -24.11 -2.53
CA GLY A 16 9.04 -24.25 -3.75
C GLY A 16 8.29 -24.20 -5.09
N ASP A 17 7.17 -24.93 -5.21
CA ASP A 17 6.35 -24.98 -6.43
C ASP A 17 5.12 -24.05 -6.38
N VAL A 18 5.05 -23.22 -5.34
CA VAL A 18 3.85 -22.44 -5.02
C VAL A 18 4.11 -20.96 -5.19
N ALA A 19 5.12 -20.42 -4.53
CA ALA A 19 5.47 -19.01 -4.61
C ALA A 19 6.53 -18.81 -5.68
N ALA A 20 6.35 -17.80 -6.54
CA ALA A 20 7.40 -17.38 -7.45
C ALA A 20 8.54 -16.71 -6.66
N VAL A 21 9.78 -16.95 -7.05
CA VAL A 21 10.89 -16.09 -6.64
C VAL A 21 10.74 -14.77 -7.39
N THR A 22 10.20 -13.75 -6.73
CA THR A 22 9.86 -12.49 -7.39
C THR A 22 11.12 -11.69 -7.75
N PRO A 23 11.09 -10.91 -8.84
CA PRO A 23 12.27 -10.18 -9.28
C PRO A 23 12.66 -9.07 -8.29
N VAL A 24 13.95 -8.74 -8.31
CA VAL A 24 14.52 -7.55 -7.67
C VAL A 24 14.98 -6.60 -8.77
N GLU A 25 14.21 -5.54 -8.99
CA GLU A 25 14.44 -4.59 -10.08
C GLU A 25 15.28 -3.40 -9.62
N SER A 26 16.31 -3.02 -10.38
CA SER A 26 17.08 -1.81 -10.06
C SER A 26 16.27 -0.54 -10.30
N SER A 27 16.34 0.43 -9.39
CA SER A 27 15.69 1.73 -9.51
C SER A 27 16.72 2.86 -9.53
N ARG A 28 17.23 3.19 -10.72
CA ARG A 28 18.20 4.28 -10.90
C ARG A 28 17.65 5.64 -10.47
N TRP A 29 16.36 5.88 -10.69
CA TRP A 29 15.71 7.13 -10.27
C TRP A 29 15.68 7.25 -8.74
N LEU A 30 15.23 6.20 -8.04
CA LEU A 30 15.14 6.24 -6.58
C LEU A 30 16.54 6.27 -5.95
N GLY A 31 17.50 5.58 -6.56
CA GLY A 31 18.90 5.68 -6.16
C GLY A 31 19.49 7.08 -6.33
N GLY A 32 19.08 7.82 -7.36
CA GLY A 32 19.44 9.23 -7.53
C GLY A 32 18.84 10.14 -6.43
N VAL A 33 17.62 9.84 -5.97
CA VAL A 33 16.98 10.57 -4.86
C VAL A 33 17.65 10.25 -3.53
N LEU A 34 17.93 8.97 -3.27
CA LEU A 34 18.52 8.52 -2.02
C LEU A 34 20.02 8.85 -1.93
N GLY A 35 20.72 8.94 -3.07
CA GLY A 35 22.17 9.08 -3.11
C GLY A 35 22.93 7.75 -2.96
N ALA A 36 22.25 6.61 -3.11
CA ALA A 36 22.84 5.27 -3.02
C ALA A 36 22.10 4.28 -3.95
N PRO A 37 22.65 3.10 -4.28
CA PRO A 37 21.94 2.11 -5.09
C PRO A 37 20.63 1.68 -4.43
N VAL A 38 19.54 1.65 -5.21
CA VAL A 38 18.21 1.21 -4.73
C VAL A 38 17.64 0.16 -5.67
N HIS A 39 17.05 -0.88 -5.08
CA HIS A 39 16.32 -1.92 -5.76
C HIS A 39 14.89 -2.05 -5.23
N LEU A 40 14.03 -2.73 -6.00
CA LEU A 40 12.62 -2.95 -5.71
C LEU A 40 12.34 -4.45 -5.68
N LYS A 41 11.92 -4.99 -4.53
CA LYS A 41 11.48 -6.39 -4.42
C LYS A 41 10.01 -6.49 -4.80
N CYS A 42 9.73 -7.10 -5.95
CA CYS A 42 8.43 -7.03 -6.62
C CYS A 42 7.42 -8.08 -6.15
N GLU A 43 7.07 -8.09 -4.86
CA GLU A 43 6.04 -9.01 -4.32
C GLU A 43 4.62 -8.74 -4.87
N HIS A 44 4.38 -7.58 -5.47
CA HIS A 44 3.15 -7.30 -6.22
C HIS A 44 3.00 -8.16 -7.49
N LEU A 45 4.08 -8.78 -7.98
CA LEU A 45 4.07 -9.74 -9.09
C LEU A 45 3.91 -11.20 -8.62
N GLN A 46 3.82 -11.44 -7.31
CA GLN A 46 3.56 -12.76 -6.79
C GLN A 46 2.16 -13.24 -7.21
N ARG A 47 1.92 -14.56 -7.15
CA ARG A 47 0.56 -15.11 -7.26
C ARG A 47 -0.36 -14.41 -6.28
N THR A 48 -1.60 -14.14 -6.71
CA THR A 48 -2.58 -13.30 -5.98
C THR A 48 -2.22 -11.82 -5.89
N GLY A 49 -1.16 -11.36 -6.57
CA GLY A 49 -0.79 -9.95 -6.64
C GLY A 49 -0.16 -9.39 -5.36
N SER A 50 0.30 -10.24 -4.44
CA SER A 50 0.97 -9.83 -3.19
C SER A 50 1.73 -10.98 -2.52
N PHE A 51 2.55 -10.64 -1.52
CA PHE A 51 3.28 -11.61 -0.69
C PHE A 51 2.40 -12.61 0.09
N LYS A 52 1.11 -12.32 0.29
CA LYS A 52 0.25 -13.01 1.28
C LYS A 52 0.12 -14.52 1.06
N ILE A 53 0.23 -14.99 -0.19
CA ILE A 53 0.18 -16.42 -0.51
C ILE A 53 1.26 -17.23 0.22
N ARG A 54 2.43 -16.62 0.52
CA ARG A 54 3.56 -17.32 1.14
C ARG A 54 3.18 -17.83 2.54
N GLY A 55 2.84 -16.95 3.47
CA GLY A 55 2.39 -17.36 4.79
C GLY A 55 1.08 -18.15 4.76
N ALA A 56 0.10 -17.74 3.95
CA ALA A 56 -1.19 -18.43 3.87
C ALA A 56 -1.00 -19.90 3.48
N TYR A 57 -0.18 -20.19 2.46
CA TYR A 57 0.09 -21.56 2.04
C TYR A 57 0.83 -22.35 3.13
N VAL A 58 1.86 -21.79 3.76
CA VAL A 58 2.60 -22.47 4.84
C VAL A 58 1.66 -22.86 5.98
N ARG A 59 0.77 -21.96 6.40
CA ARG A 59 -0.20 -22.25 7.45
C ARG A 59 -1.18 -23.36 7.05
N VAL A 60 -1.75 -23.31 5.84
CA VAL A 60 -2.73 -24.31 5.39
C VAL A 60 -2.06 -25.67 5.14
N ALA A 61 -0.81 -25.67 4.64
CA ALA A 61 -0.03 -26.89 4.40
C ALA A 61 0.33 -27.60 5.71
N GLY A 62 0.58 -26.84 6.78
CA GLY A 62 0.86 -27.36 8.12
C GLY A 62 -0.35 -27.94 8.86
N LEU A 63 -1.57 -27.77 8.35
CA LEU A 63 -2.77 -28.38 8.95
C LEU A 63 -2.75 -29.89 8.79
N SER A 64 -3.20 -30.59 9.84
CA SER A 64 -3.51 -32.01 9.79
C SER A 64 -4.59 -32.31 8.75
N ALA A 65 -4.70 -33.58 8.32
CA ALA A 65 -5.75 -34.00 7.39
C ALA A 65 -7.16 -33.74 7.95
N GLU A 66 -7.35 -33.92 9.27
CA GLU A 66 -8.63 -33.66 9.94
C GLU A 66 -8.97 -32.17 9.95
N GLU A 67 -8.02 -31.30 10.32
CA GLU A 67 -8.21 -29.85 10.28
C GLU A 67 -8.50 -29.36 8.85
N ARG A 68 -7.77 -29.87 7.87
CA ARG A 68 -7.95 -29.51 6.46
C ARG A 68 -9.32 -29.95 5.92
N ALA A 69 -9.80 -31.11 6.35
CA ALA A 69 -11.13 -31.61 5.99
C ALA A 69 -12.28 -30.77 6.56
N ARG A 70 -12.08 -30.13 7.73
CA ARG A 70 -13.02 -29.15 8.30
C ARG A 70 -13.00 -27.80 7.57
N GLY A 71 -12.00 -27.57 6.72
CA GLY A 71 -11.83 -26.35 5.95
C GLY A 71 -11.15 -25.24 6.74
N VAL A 72 -10.96 -24.11 6.05
CA VAL A 72 -10.31 -22.93 6.60
C VAL A 72 -11.23 -21.72 6.51
N VAL A 73 -11.07 -20.80 7.46
CA VAL A 73 -11.81 -19.54 7.49
C VAL A 73 -10.87 -18.35 7.68
N ALA A 74 -11.17 -17.24 7.02
CA ALA A 74 -10.44 -15.99 7.20
C ALA A 74 -11.41 -14.80 7.16
N ALA A 75 -11.02 -13.69 7.79
CA ALA A 75 -11.66 -12.40 7.63
C ALA A 75 -10.69 -11.42 6.97
N SER A 76 -11.02 -10.97 5.76
CA SER A 76 -10.23 -9.99 5.02
C SER A 76 -10.99 -9.53 3.78
N ALA A 77 -10.96 -8.24 3.49
CA ALA A 77 -11.49 -7.67 2.25
C ALA A 77 -10.45 -7.61 1.11
N GLY A 78 -9.27 -8.23 1.24
CA GLY A 78 -8.17 -8.01 0.28
C GLY A 78 -7.13 -9.11 0.18
N ASN A 79 -5.84 -8.74 0.20
CA ASN A 79 -4.74 -9.64 -0.21
C ASN A 79 -4.70 -10.95 0.57
N HIS A 80 -5.03 -10.91 1.86
CA HIS A 80 -5.08 -12.12 2.68
C HIS A 80 -6.19 -13.07 2.25
N ALA A 81 -7.37 -12.56 1.91
CA ALA A 81 -8.47 -13.38 1.38
C ALA A 81 -8.06 -14.16 0.13
N GLN A 82 -7.38 -13.49 -0.81
CA GLN A 82 -6.91 -14.12 -2.03
C GLN A 82 -5.80 -15.15 -1.75
N GLY A 83 -4.85 -14.81 -0.86
CA GLY A 83 -3.80 -15.74 -0.43
C GLY A 83 -4.36 -17.02 0.20
N VAL A 84 -5.33 -16.89 1.12
CA VAL A 84 -6.00 -18.04 1.76
C VAL A 84 -6.83 -18.84 0.75
N ALA A 85 -7.59 -18.18 -0.12
CA ALA A 85 -8.40 -18.85 -1.13
C ALA A 85 -7.53 -19.68 -2.07
N LEU A 86 -6.45 -19.10 -2.60
CA LEU A 86 -5.54 -19.83 -3.47
C LEU A 86 -4.82 -20.96 -2.72
N ALA A 87 -4.36 -20.72 -1.48
CA ALA A 87 -3.70 -21.75 -0.68
C ALA A 87 -4.62 -22.96 -0.43
N ALA A 88 -5.87 -22.71 -0.03
CA ALA A 88 -6.86 -23.75 0.19
C ALA A 88 -7.16 -24.55 -1.08
N ALA A 89 -7.35 -23.87 -2.21
CA ALA A 89 -7.60 -24.53 -3.49
C ALA A 89 -6.44 -25.45 -3.91
N LEU A 90 -5.20 -25.01 -3.76
CA LEU A 90 -4.02 -25.82 -4.10
C LEU A 90 -3.84 -27.04 -3.19
N LEU A 91 -4.33 -26.96 -1.95
CA LEU A 91 -4.18 -28.01 -0.93
C LEU A 91 -5.44 -28.89 -0.78
N GLY A 92 -6.47 -28.66 -1.60
CA GLY A 92 -7.73 -29.39 -1.56
C GLY A 92 -8.58 -29.11 -0.32
N ALA A 93 -8.40 -27.95 0.32
CA ALA A 93 -9.21 -27.50 1.44
C ALA A 93 -10.36 -26.60 0.96
N SER A 94 -11.49 -26.61 1.68
CA SER A 94 -12.52 -25.59 1.49
C SER A 94 -12.10 -24.29 2.20
N ALA A 95 -12.37 -23.14 1.57
CA ALA A 95 -12.13 -21.83 2.18
C ALA A 95 -13.43 -21.03 2.28
N THR A 96 -13.71 -20.52 3.48
CA THR A 96 -14.75 -19.51 3.71
C THR A 96 -14.10 -18.20 4.07
N VAL A 97 -14.45 -17.11 3.39
CA VAL A 97 -13.91 -15.78 3.65
C VAL A 97 -15.02 -14.83 4.04
N PHE A 98 -14.89 -14.23 5.21
CA PHE A 98 -15.76 -13.16 5.68
C PHE A 98 -15.21 -11.81 5.23
N MET A 99 -16.08 -11.03 4.58
CA MET A 99 -15.78 -9.68 4.08
C MET A 99 -16.80 -8.68 4.62
N PRO A 100 -16.39 -7.44 4.95
CA PRO A 100 -17.34 -6.38 5.26
C PRO A 100 -18.20 -6.04 4.04
N ARG A 101 -19.42 -5.57 4.30
CA ARG A 101 -20.31 -5.00 3.27
C ARG A 101 -19.66 -3.72 2.74
N GLY A 102 -19.12 -3.78 1.52
CA GLY A 102 -18.36 -2.69 0.91
C GLY A 102 -16.94 -3.07 0.46
N ALA A 103 -16.53 -4.34 0.61
CA ALA A 103 -15.31 -4.84 -0.01
C ALA A 103 -15.29 -4.55 -1.53
N THR A 104 -14.13 -4.14 -2.05
CA THR A 104 -14.01 -3.75 -3.46
C THR A 104 -14.29 -4.93 -4.38
N ILE A 105 -15.06 -4.70 -5.45
CA ILE A 105 -15.47 -5.73 -6.41
C ILE A 105 -14.28 -6.55 -6.95
N PRO A 106 -13.13 -5.96 -7.36
CA PRO A 106 -12.02 -6.74 -7.90
C PRO A 106 -11.45 -7.76 -6.88
N LYS A 107 -11.33 -7.36 -5.61
CA LYS A 107 -10.81 -8.23 -4.54
C LYS A 107 -11.78 -9.38 -4.24
N GLU A 108 -13.08 -9.11 -4.22
CA GLU A 108 -14.10 -10.14 -4.03
C GLU A 108 -14.14 -11.14 -5.18
N GLN A 109 -14.19 -10.65 -6.43
CA GLN A 109 -14.22 -11.49 -7.62
C GLN A 109 -12.98 -12.39 -7.70
N ALA A 110 -11.79 -11.87 -7.40
CA ALA A 110 -10.57 -12.65 -7.34
C ALA A 110 -10.64 -13.75 -6.27
N THR A 111 -11.09 -13.43 -5.06
CA THR A 111 -11.25 -14.44 -3.99
C THR A 111 -12.22 -15.56 -4.38
N ARG A 112 -13.35 -15.24 -5.02
CA ARG A 112 -14.29 -16.27 -5.53
C ARG A 112 -13.70 -17.06 -6.68
N ALA A 113 -12.95 -16.43 -7.58
CA ALA A 113 -12.30 -17.09 -8.70
C ALA A 113 -11.24 -18.13 -8.25
N TYR A 114 -10.63 -17.92 -7.09
CA TYR A 114 -9.76 -18.91 -6.44
C TYR A 114 -10.53 -20.02 -5.70
N GLY A 115 -11.87 -20.03 -5.73
CA GLY A 115 -12.70 -21.11 -5.19
C GLY A 115 -13.18 -20.92 -3.74
N ALA A 116 -12.95 -19.76 -3.13
CA ALA A 116 -13.46 -19.50 -1.79
C ALA A 116 -14.95 -19.11 -1.77
N THR A 117 -15.64 -19.54 -0.72
CA THR A 117 -16.99 -19.08 -0.39
C THR A 117 -16.89 -17.74 0.35
N VAL A 118 -17.29 -16.65 -0.32
CA VAL A 118 -17.32 -15.33 0.31
C VAL A 118 -18.67 -15.07 0.99
N ARG A 119 -18.63 -14.73 2.28
CA ARG A 119 -19.77 -14.32 3.12
C ARG A 119 -19.61 -12.86 3.54
N TYR A 120 -20.69 -12.10 3.49
CA TYR A 120 -20.69 -10.70 3.89
C TYR A 120 -21.19 -10.53 5.31
N GLU A 121 -20.37 -10.01 6.20
CA GLU A 121 -20.77 -9.72 7.58
C GLU A 121 -20.14 -8.43 8.08
N GLY A 122 -20.94 -7.63 8.77
CA GLY A 122 -20.52 -6.33 9.28
C GLY A 122 -20.19 -5.26 8.23
N THR A 123 -19.67 -4.15 8.73
CA THR A 123 -19.29 -2.94 7.97
C THR A 123 -17.78 -2.69 7.94
N ASN A 124 -17.02 -3.41 8.76
CA ASN A 124 -15.57 -3.32 8.88
C ASN A 124 -14.96 -4.72 9.08
N VAL A 125 -13.62 -4.81 9.01
CA VAL A 125 -12.90 -6.09 9.10
C VAL A 125 -12.99 -6.72 10.49
N ASP A 126 -13.11 -5.93 11.55
CA ASP A 126 -13.21 -6.43 12.93
C ASP A 126 -14.54 -7.18 13.14
N GLU A 127 -15.65 -6.64 12.64
CA GLU A 127 -16.95 -7.31 12.64
C GLU A 127 -16.93 -8.59 11.78
N ALA A 128 -16.28 -8.55 10.62
CA ALA A 128 -16.09 -9.74 9.78
C ALA A 128 -15.22 -10.81 10.48
N LEU A 129 -14.25 -10.40 11.30
CA LEU A 129 -13.41 -11.31 12.08
C LEU A 129 -14.21 -11.99 13.19
N VAL A 130 -15.06 -11.24 13.91
CA VAL A 130 -15.97 -11.83 14.91
C VAL A 130 -16.85 -12.91 14.29
N ALA A 131 -17.39 -12.67 13.09
CA ALA A 131 -18.18 -13.65 12.35
C ALA A 131 -17.37 -14.86 11.88
N ALA A 132 -16.12 -14.65 11.44
CA ALA A 132 -15.21 -15.73 11.08
C ALA A 132 -14.85 -16.63 12.26
N LEU A 133 -14.65 -16.04 13.45
CA LEU A 133 -14.40 -16.78 14.70
C LEU A 133 -15.62 -17.60 15.11
N ALA A 134 -16.82 -17.01 15.09
CA ALA A 134 -18.06 -17.74 15.38
C ALA A 134 -18.26 -18.92 14.40
N PHE A 135 -17.99 -18.71 13.11
CA PHE A 135 -18.04 -19.79 12.11
C PHE A 135 -17.02 -20.90 12.38
N ALA A 136 -15.80 -20.55 12.81
CA ALA A 136 -14.79 -21.52 13.21
C ALA A 136 -15.26 -22.35 14.40
N ASP A 137 -15.84 -21.72 15.43
CA ASP A 137 -16.36 -22.40 16.62
C ASP A 137 -17.51 -23.36 16.28
N GLU A 138 -18.39 -22.97 15.35
CA GLU A 138 -19.53 -23.78 14.92
C GLU A 138 -19.13 -24.97 14.03
N THR A 139 -18.16 -24.78 13.12
CA THR A 139 -17.84 -25.77 12.07
C THR A 139 -16.56 -26.55 12.33
N GLY A 140 -15.71 -26.08 13.24
CA GLY A 140 -14.36 -26.57 13.45
C GLY A 140 -13.38 -26.19 12.33
N ALA A 141 -13.76 -25.27 11.44
CA ALA A 141 -12.86 -24.72 10.42
C ALA A 141 -11.71 -23.97 11.09
N VAL A 142 -10.50 -24.07 10.51
CA VAL A 142 -9.32 -23.41 11.09
C VAL A 142 -9.22 -21.97 10.65
N VAL A 143 -9.11 -21.06 11.62
CA VAL A 143 -8.89 -19.64 11.37
C VAL A 143 -7.48 -19.40 10.85
N ILE A 144 -7.36 -18.77 9.68
CA ILE A 144 -6.10 -18.39 9.08
C ILE A 144 -5.90 -16.89 9.30
N HIS A 145 -5.09 -16.55 10.30
CA HIS A 145 -4.87 -15.16 10.67
C HIS A 145 -4.00 -14.41 9.63
N PRO A 146 -4.26 -13.13 9.32
CA PRO A 146 -3.53 -12.38 8.28
C PRO A 146 -2.05 -12.07 8.55
N PHE A 147 -1.60 -12.14 9.81
CA PHE A 147 -0.22 -11.81 10.19
C PHE A 147 0.23 -12.43 11.52
N ASP A 148 -0.66 -12.44 12.51
CA ASP A 148 -0.39 -12.91 13.88
C ASP A 148 -0.37 -14.44 14.06
N HIS A 149 0.54 -15.12 13.36
CA HIS A 149 0.77 -16.57 13.54
C HIS A 149 2.20 -16.93 13.12
N PRO A 150 2.90 -17.85 13.83
CA PRO A 150 4.25 -18.29 13.49
C PRO A 150 4.39 -18.77 12.03
N ASP A 151 3.56 -19.72 11.57
CA ASP A 151 3.56 -20.20 10.18
C ASP A 151 3.40 -19.08 9.14
N ILE A 152 2.56 -18.08 9.44
CA ILE A 152 2.33 -16.95 8.54
C ILE A 152 3.63 -16.15 8.42
N ILE A 153 4.23 -15.79 9.56
CA ILE A 153 5.49 -15.03 9.64
C ILE A 153 6.63 -15.80 8.98
N ALA A 154 6.75 -17.11 9.24
CA ALA A 154 7.76 -17.97 8.63
C ALA A 154 7.65 -17.97 7.10
N GLY A 155 6.43 -18.12 6.56
CA GLY A 155 6.19 -18.02 5.12
C GLY A 155 6.53 -16.63 4.57
N GLN A 156 6.16 -15.55 5.26
CA GLN A 156 6.52 -14.21 4.79
C GLN A 156 8.03 -13.95 4.83
N GLY A 157 8.75 -14.56 5.78
CA GLY A 157 10.20 -14.44 5.92
C GLY A 157 10.99 -14.99 4.74
N THR A 158 10.38 -15.84 3.90
CA THR A 158 11.01 -16.31 2.66
C THR A 158 11.35 -15.16 1.70
N VAL A 159 10.64 -14.02 1.80
CA VAL A 159 11.03 -12.78 1.10
C VAL A 159 12.41 -12.31 1.55
N GLY A 160 12.72 -12.39 2.85
CA GLY A 160 14.04 -12.03 3.39
C GLY A 160 15.16 -12.96 2.94
N LEU A 161 14.90 -14.27 2.82
CA LEU A 161 15.86 -15.22 2.25
C LEU A 161 16.19 -14.86 0.80
N GLU A 162 15.16 -14.61 -0.02
CA GLU A 162 15.33 -14.22 -1.41
C GLU A 162 16.10 -12.90 -1.56
N LEU A 163 15.84 -11.91 -0.69
CA LEU A 163 16.53 -10.63 -0.69
C LEU A 163 18.04 -10.77 -0.48
N VAL A 164 18.46 -11.55 0.51
CA VAL A 164 19.89 -11.76 0.81
C VAL A 164 20.60 -12.49 -0.33
N GLU A 165 19.91 -13.42 -1.01
CA GLU A 165 20.46 -14.13 -2.16
C GLU A 165 20.52 -13.27 -3.43
N GLN A 166 19.48 -12.48 -3.69
CA GLN A 166 19.36 -11.66 -4.90
C GLN A 166 20.19 -10.38 -4.84
N VAL A 167 20.53 -9.89 -3.63
CA VAL A 167 21.38 -8.72 -3.39
C VAL A 167 22.45 -9.07 -2.34
N PRO A 168 23.56 -9.72 -2.73
CA PRO A 168 24.57 -10.20 -1.78
C PRO A 168 25.26 -9.10 -0.96
N ASP A 169 25.31 -7.87 -1.48
CA ASP A 169 25.86 -6.69 -0.84
C ASP A 169 24.78 -5.80 -0.19
N LEU A 170 23.58 -6.34 0.05
CA LEU A 170 22.48 -5.64 0.74
C LEU A 170 22.98 -4.95 2.01
N ALA A 171 22.60 -3.67 2.17
CA ALA A 171 22.90 -2.87 3.35
C ALA A 171 21.63 -2.46 4.11
N SER A 172 20.50 -2.27 3.42
CA SER A 172 19.20 -2.06 4.08
C SER A 172 18.00 -2.60 3.31
N VAL A 173 16.97 -2.99 4.05
CA VAL A 173 15.66 -3.37 3.51
C VAL A 173 14.56 -2.53 4.17
N VAL A 174 13.68 -1.97 3.34
CA VAL A 174 12.55 -1.14 3.76
C VAL A 174 11.24 -1.89 3.47
N VAL A 175 10.47 -2.17 4.51
CA VAL A 175 9.36 -3.13 4.47
C VAL A 175 8.06 -2.47 4.95
N PRO A 176 6.98 -2.46 4.15
CA PRO A 176 5.67 -2.01 4.62
C PRO A 176 5.14 -2.84 5.79
N CYS A 177 4.51 -2.18 6.76
CA CYS A 177 4.05 -2.78 8.01
C CYS A 177 2.62 -2.38 8.37
N GLY A 178 1.70 -3.34 8.26
CA GLY A 178 0.40 -3.31 8.94
C GLY A 178 0.53 -3.92 10.34
N GLY A 179 0.02 -5.14 10.51
CA GLY A 179 0.12 -5.91 11.76
C GLY A 179 1.47 -6.60 12.00
N GLY A 180 2.48 -6.33 11.17
CA GLY A 180 3.87 -6.76 11.38
C GLY A 180 4.31 -8.11 10.82
N GLY A 181 3.40 -8.96 10.32
CA GLY A 181 3.78 -10.32 9.89
C GLY A 181 4.85 -10.38 8.80
N LEU A 182 4.79 -9.49 7.79
CA LEU A 182 5.82 -9.38 6.75
C LEU A 182 7.14 -8.85 7.31
N LEU A 183 7.08 -7.74 8.07
CA LEU A 183 8.24 -7.09 8.66
C LEU A 183 8.99 -8.05 9.61
N ALA A 184 8.27 -8.72 10.51
CA ALA A 184 8.82 -9.71 11.43
C ALA A 184 9.51 -10.85 10.67
N GLY A 185 8.85 -11.43 9.66
CA GLY A 185 9.42 -12.53 8.89
C GLY A 185 10.68 -12.13 8.14
N VAL A 186 10.64 -10.98 7.46
CA VAL A 186 11.81 -10.44 6.74
C VAL A 186 12.93 -10.13 7.73
N ALA A 187 12.64 -9.52 8.87
CA ALA A 187 13.64 -9.22 9.89
C ALA A 187 14.30 -10.50 10.43
N THR A 188 13.52 -11.53 10.76
CA THR A 188 14.03 -12.85 11.21
C THR A 188 15.00 -13.44 10.18
N ALA A 189 14.62 -13.46 8.91
CA ALA A 189 15.44 -14.06 7.86
C ALA A 189 16.72 -13.24 7.60
N VAL A 190 16.56 -11.93 7.43
CA VAL A 190 17.67 -11.02 7.10
C VAL A 190 18.66 -10.94 8.25
N LYS A 191 18.21 -10.69 9.49
CA LYS A 191 19.12 -10.61 10.65
C LYS A 191 19.77 -11.95 10.99
N GLY A 192 19.08 -13.06 10.74
CA GLY A 192 19.63 -14.41 10.93
C GLY A 192 20.79 -14.73 9.99
N LEU A 193 20.74 -14.25 8.74
CA LEU A 193 21.78 -14.47 7.74
C LEU A 193 22.85 -13.36 7.71
N ARG A 194 22.40 -12.12 7.91
CA ARG A 194 23.15 -10.87 7.75
C ARG A 194 22.75 -9.87 8.84
N PRO A 195 23.23 -10.04 10.09
CA PRO A 195 22.86 -9.18 11.20
C PRO A 195 23.27 -7.71 11.01
N ASP A 196 24.23 -7.45 10.11
CA ASP A 196 24.71 -6.13 9.71
C ASP A 196 23.71 -5.35 8.84
N VAL A 197 22.77 -6.01 8.18
CA VAL A 197 21.78 -5.36 7.31
C VAL A 197 20.74 -4.63 8.15
N ARG A 198 20.46 -3.38 7.81
CA ARG A 198 19.43 -2.57 8.46
C ARG A 198 18.03 -2.95 7.95
N VAL A 199 17.09 -3.21 8.85
CA VAL A 199 15.69 -3.52 8.55
C VAL A 199 14.83 -2.36 9.05
N ILE A 200 14.13 -1.69 8.14
CA ILE A 200 13.29 -0.53 8.43
C ILE A 200 11.84 -0.87 8.11
N GLY A 201 10.95 -0.71 9.11
CA GLY A 201 9.51 -0.85 8.92
C GLY A 201 8.85 0.47 8.55
N VAL A 202 7.84 0.44 7.67
CA VAL A 202 7.10 1.64 7.25
C VAL A 202 5.62 1.47 7.49
N GLN A 203 5.00 2.42 8.20
CA GLN A 203 3.53 2.48 8.36
C GLN A 203 2.93 3.70 7.67
N ALA A 204 1.66 3.61 7.27
CA ALA A 204 0.89 4.80 6.98
C ALA A 204 0.64 5.56 8.28
N GLU A 205 0.92 6.86 8.30
CA GLU A 205 0.82 7.71 9.50
C GLU A 205 -0.54 7.59 10.19
N GLY A 206 -1.63 7.63 9.40
CA GLY A 206 -2.99 7.50 9.92
C GLY A 206 -3.39 6.11 10.42
N ALA A 207 -2.49 5.11 10.39
CA ALA A 207 -2.68 3.78 10.95
C ALA A 207 -1.40 3.24 11.62
N ALA A 208 -0.52 4.13 12.10
CA ALA A 208 0.80 3.76 12.64
C ALA A 208 0.72 3.26 14.10
N CYS A 209 0.39 1.99 14.28
CA CYS A 209 0.23 1.38 15.61
C CYS A 209 1.54 0.92 16.28
N TYR A 210 2.63 0.71 15.52
CA TYR A 210 3.90 0.23 16.08
C TYR A 210 4.67 1.30 16.88
N PRO A 211 4.87 2.55 16.40
CA PRO A 211 5.60 3.55 17.18
C PRO A 211 5.11 3.74 18.63
N PRO A 212 3.80 3.94 18.90
CA PRO A 212 3.33 4.02 20.29
C PRO A 212 3.43 2.68 21.04
N SER A 213 3.34 1.54 20.35
CA SER A 213 3.46 0.21 20.97
C SER A 213 4.89 -0.09 21.41
N LEU A 214 5.89 0.27 20.59
CA LEU A 214 7.31 0.13 20.92
C LEU A 214 7.68 1.03 22.10
N ALA A 215 7.20 2.28 22.11
CA ALA A 215 7.39 3.19 23.24
C ALA A 215 6.77 2.66 24.55
N ALA A 216 5.65 1.96 24.46
CA ALA A 216 4.97 1.33 25.60
C ALA A 216 5.53 -0.05 25.98
N GLY A 217 6.39 -0.65 25.16
CA GLY A 217 6.91 -2.01 25.34
C GLY A 217 5.87 -3.13 25.16
N GLN A 218 4.66 -2.82 24.66
CA GLN A 218 3.58 -3.79 24.43
C GLN A 218 2.60 -3.29 23.37
N PRO A 219 1.88 -4.18 22.66
CA PRO A 219 0.92 -3.77 21.63
C PRO A 219 -0.17 -2.82 22.15
N GLN A 220 -0.29 -1.66 21.52
CA GLN A 220 -1.30 -0.64 21.76
C GLN A 220 -2.31 -0.62 20.61
N THR A 221 -3.57 -0.34 20.95
CA THR A 221 -4.65 -0.20 19.97
C THR A 221 -4.88 1.28 19.69
N LEU A 222 -4.86 1.67 18.42
CA LEU A 222 -5.21 3.02 17.98
C LEU A 222 -6.71 3.30 18.18
N ALA A 223 -7.04 4.53 18.55
CA ALA A 223 -8.43 4.95 18.74
C ALA A 223 -9.21 5.07 17.41
N SER A 224 -8.50 5.39 16.32
CA SER A 224 -9.07 5.47 14.98
C SER A 224 -7.98 5.26 13.93
N MET A 225 -8.38 4.90 12.73
CA MET A 225 -7.48 4.75 11.58
C MET A 225 -8.06 5.46 10.36
N ARG A 226 -7.19 6.13 9.60
CA ARG A 226 -7.57 6.73 8.32
C ARG A 226 -6.39 6.74 7.36
N THR A 227 -6.45 5.90 6.34
CA THR A 227 -5.46 5.85 5.27
C THR A 227 -6.03 5.20 4.01
N MET A 228 -5.54 5.59 2.83
CA MET A 228 -5.79 4.87 1.58
C MET A 228 -5.06 3.52 1.51
N ALA A 229 -4.04 3.30 2.34
CA ALA A 229 -3.23 2.09 2.34
C ALA A 229 -3.91 0.95 3.12
N ASP A 230 -5.00 0.42 2.57
CA ASP A 230 -5.86 -0.58 3.20
C ASP A 230 -5.10 -1.85 3.64
N GLY A 231 -4.10 -2.29 2.86
CA GLY A 231 -3.27 -3.45 3.20
C GLY A 231 -2.40 -3.30 4.46
N ILE A 232 -2.17 -2.06 4.93
CA ILE A 232 -1.42 -1.75 6.15
C ILE A 232 -2.24 -0.95 7.17
N ALA A 233 -3.55 -0.82 6.95
CA ALA A 233 -4.47 -0.13 7.87
C ALA A 233 -4.83 -1.03 9.07
N ILE A 234 -3.88 -1.24 9.99
CA ILE A 234 -4.03 -2.14 11.15
C ILE A 234 -3.85 -1.36 12.46
N GLY A 235 -4.85 -1.45 13.33
CA GLY A 235 -4.97 -0.59 14.51
C GLY A 235 -4.17 -1.07 15.72
N ARG A 236 -3.71 -2.32 15.71
CA ARG A 236 -2.94 -2.93 16.80
C ARG A 236 -1.90 -3.89 16.21
N PRO A 237 -0.63 -3.87 16.66
CA PRO A 237 0.33 -4.90 16.30
C PRO A 237 -0.16 -6.31 16.64
N GLY A 238 0.24 -7.32 15.86
CA GLY A 238 0.04 -8.70 16.27
C GLY A 238 0.95 -9.05 17.46
N GLU A 239 0.49 -9.95 18.33
CA GLU A 239 1.24 -10.36 19.52
C GLU A 239 2.51 -11.15 19.15
N VAL A 240 2.42 -12.06 18.17
CA VAL A 240 3.54 -12.86 17.65
C VAL A 240 4.59 -12.00 16.92
N PRO A 241 4.24 -11.14 15.94
CA PRO A 241 5.23 -10.32 15.26
C PRO A 241 5.80 -9.21 16.15
N PHE A 242 5.11 -8.78 17.21
CA PHE A 242 5.60 -7.68 18.06
C PHE A 242 6.98 -7.97 18.66
N ALA A 243 7.20 -9.18 19.20
CA ALA A 243 8.49 -9.56 19.78
C ALA A 243 9.63 -9.46 18.76
N ALA A 244 9.44 -10.05 17.57
CA ALA A 244 10.44 -10.00 16.51
C ALA A 244 10.69 -8.58 16.01
N VAL A 245 9.65 -7.75 15.85
CA VAL A 245 9.81 -6.36 15.45
C VAL A 245 10.56 -5.56 16.51
N SER A 246 10.23 -5.72 17.80
CA SER A 246 10.89 -5.00 18.88
C SER A 246 12.38 -5.33 19.04
N GLU A 247 12.79 -6.54 18.65
CA GLU A 247 14.16 -7.02 18.82
C GLU A 247 15.02 -6.84 17.56
N LEU A 248 14.43 -7.04 16.37
CA LEU A 248 15.20 -7.21 15.13
C LEU A 248 15.08 -6.03 14.16
N VAL A 249 14.09 -5.15 14.33
CA VAL A 249 13.87 -4.01 13.42
C VAL A 249 14.62 -2.79 13.96
N ASP A 250 15.44 -2.18 13.11
CA ASP A 250 16.32 -1.09 13.50
C ASP A 250 15.61 0.26 13.57
N GLU A 251 14.53 0.45 12.80
CA GLU A 251 13.75 1.69 12.79
C GLU A 251 12.31 1.49 12.29
N MET A 252 11.38 2.29 12.83
CA MET A 252 10.01 2.41 12.34
C MET A 252 9.73 3.83 11.85
N VAL A 253 9.42 3.98 10.57
CA VAL A 253 9.07 5.28 9.97
C VAL A 253 7.61 5.32 9.54
N THR A 254 7.06 6.53 9.44
CA THR A 254 5.69 6.77 8.97
C THR A 254 5.67 7.61 7.71
N VAL A 255 4.65 7.41 6.88
CA VAL A 255 4.44 8.19 5.64
C VAL A 255 3.01 8.68 5.55
N GLY A 256 2.85 9.91 5.06
CA GLY A 256 1.54 10.54 4.85
C GLY A 256 0.88 10.12 3.53
N GLU A 257 -0.40 10.47 3.38
CA GLU A 257 -1.22 10.17 2.19
C GLU A 257 -0.67 10.82 0.90
N GLU A 258 -0.10 12.02 1.03
CA GLU A 258 0.54 12.72 -0.09
C GLU A 258 1.80 11.99 -0.57
N SER A 259 2.64 11.50 0.36
CA SER A 259 3.83 10.72 0.07
C SER A 259 3.50 9.40 -0.60
N LEU A 260 2.47 8.69 -0.12
CA LEU A 260 1.96 7.47 -0.73
C LEU A 260 1.49 7.71 -2.18
N SER A 261 0.73 8.79 -2.40
CA SER A 261 0.23 9.16 -3.73
C SER A 261 1.37 9.51 -4.69
N ARG A 262 2.36 10.25 -4.21
CA ARG A 262 3.57 10.59 -4.97
C ARG A 262 4.37 9.34 -5.33
N ALA A 263 4.55 8.42 -4.40
CA ALA A 263 5.24 7.15 -4.63
C ALA A 263 4.54 6.29 -5.69
N LEU A 264 3.21 6.17 -5.61
CA LEU A 264 2.40 5.45 -6.59
C LEU A 264 2.56 6.01 -8.01
N LEU A 265 2.46 7.33 -8.15
CA LEU A 265 2.65 8.00 -9.43
C LEU A 265 4.05 7.77 -10.00
N LEU A 266 5.09 7.92 -9.17
CA LEU A 266 6.47 7.73 -9.61
C LEU A 266 6.80 6.28 -9.93
N LEU A 267 6.24 5.31 -9.21
CA LEU A 267 6.37 3.89 -9.55
C LEU A 267 5.74 3.58 -10.91
N ALA A 268 4.55 4.10 -11.18
CA ALA A 268 3.90 3.94 -12.49
C ALA A 268 4.71 4.62 -13.61
N GLU A 269 5.24 5.82 -13.38
CA GLU A 269 5.94 6.60 -14.40
C GLU A 269 7.39 6.16 -14.64
N ARG A 270 8.13 5.81 -13.58
CA ARG A 270 9.58 5.59 -13.62
C ARG A 270 9.95 4.12 -13.56
N ALA A 271 9.23 3.32 -12.78
CA ALA A 271 9.46 1.88 -12.63
C ALA A 271 8.53 1.03 -13.50
N LYS A 272 7.47 1.62 -14.06
CA LYS A 272 6.41 0.93 -14.82
C LYS A 272 5.72 -0.17 -14.02
N GLN A 273 5.64 0.04 -12.70
CA GLN A 273 5.00 -0.88 -11.78
C GLN A 273 3.64 -0.32 -11.35
N VAL A 274 2.61 -1.16 -11.38
CA VAL A 274 1.30 -0.88 -10.79
C VAL A 274 1.28 -1.54 -9.42
N VAL A 275 1.32 -0.74 -8.37
CA VAL A 275 1.28 -1.20 -6.98
C VAL A 275 0.07 -0.62 -6.26
N GLU A 276 -0.33 -1.24 -5.15
CA GLU A 276 -1.33 -0.66 -4.24
C GLU A 276 -0.66 0.31 -3.25
N PRO A 277 -1.40 1.18 -2.53
CA PRO A 277 -0.78 2.18 -1.66
C PRO A 277 0.08 1.58 -0.55
N GLY A 278 -0.37 0.47 0.07
CA GLY A 278 0.45 -0.27 1.04
C GLY A 278 1.73 -0.86 0.44
N GLY A 279 1.70 -1.24 -0.84
CA GLY A 279 2.86 -1.69 -1.61
C GLY A 279 3.85 -0.57 -1.93
N ALA A 280 3.39 0.67 -2.02
CA ALA A 280 4.23 1.84 -2.30
C ALA A 280 4.89 2.45 -1.05
N ALA A 281 4.50 2.04 0.16
CA ALA A 281 4.91 2.69 1.42
C ALA A 281 6.43 2.75 1.60
N ALA A 282 7.16 1.67 1.27
CA ALA A 282 8.61 1.66 1.36
C ALA A 282 9.28 2.71 0.46
N VAL A 283 8.74 2.90 -0.76
CA VAL A 283 9.22 3.91 -1.69
C VAL A 283 8.83 5.32 -1.23
N ALA A 284 7.63 5.50 -0.67
CA ALA A 284 7.22 6.77 -0.08
C ALA A 284 8.18 7.21 1.04
N ALA A 285 8.59 6.28 1.90
CA ALA A 285 9.54 6.58 2.98
C ALA A 285 10.90 7.04 2.44
N MET A 286 11.44 6.39 1.41
CA MET A 286 12.68 6.81 0.78
C MET A 286 12.56 8.18 0.10
N LEU A 287 11.40 8.50 -0.50
CA LEU A 287 11.15 9.80 -1.14
C LEU A 287 11.04 10.95 -0.13
N ASP A 288 10.59 10.67 1.08
CA ASP A 288 10.48 11.66 2.15
C ASP A 288 11.83 12.00 2.79
N HIS A 289 12.87 11.19 2.50
CA HIS A 289 14.22 11.36 3.00
C HIS A 289 15.24 11.39 1.85
N PRO A 290 15.22 12.43 1.00
CA PRO A 290 16.24 12.61 -0.04
C PRO A 290 17.63 12.68 0.61
N HIS A 291 18.63 12.04 0.01
CA HIS A 291 19.96 11.87 0.61
C HIS A 291 19.98 11.17 1.98
N GLY A 292 18.92 10.41 2.32
CA GLY A 292 18.75 9.73 3.61
C GLY A 292 19.59 8.47 3.79
N VAL A 293 20.84 8.44 3.32
CA VAL A 293 21.73 7.26 3.40
C VAL A 293 22.04 6.83 4.83
N ASP A 294 21.91 7.73 5.80
CA ASP A 294 22.08 7.41 7.23
C ASP A 294 20.94 6.50 7.73
N LEU A 295 19.73 6.72 7.21
CA LEU A 295 18.55 5.93 7.54
C LEU A 295 18.41 4.70 6.64
N PHE A 296 18.76 4.83 5.36
CA PHE A 296 18.68 3.78 4.35
C PHE A 296 20.05 3.55 3.70
N PRO A 297 21.01 2.92 4.40
CA PRO A 297 22.33 2.66 3.83
C PRO A 297 22.21 1.76 2.59
N GLY A 298 22.96 2.10 1.53
CA GLY A 298 22.89 1.41 0.25
C GLY A 298 23.94 0.31 0.08
N PRO A 299 23.69 -0.70 -0.78
CA PRO A 299 22.46 -0.95 -1.55
C PRO A 299 21.22 -1.19 -0.70
N ALA A 300 20.15 -0.44 -0.99
CA ALA A 300 18.89 -0.48 -0.27
C ALA A 300 17.80 -1.16 -1.10
N VAL A 301 16.93 -1.95 -0.48
CA VAL A 301 15.80 -2.60 -1.17
C VAL A 301 14.47 -2.13 -0.58
N ALA A 302 13.61 -1.56 -1.41
CA ALA A 302 12.21 -1.28 -1.06
C ALA A 302 11.32 -2.46 -1.45
N VAL A 303 10.53 -2.99 -0.51
CA VAL A 303 9.58 -4.07 -0.79
C VAL A 303 8.27 -3.52 -1.34
N LEU A 304 7.96 -3.88 -2.58
CA LEU A 304 6.67 -3.61 -3.22
C LEU A 304 5.68 -4.72 -2.84
N SER A 305 5.03 -4.60 -1.69
CA SER A 305 4.34 -5.72 -1.03
C SER A 305 3.09 -6.22 -1.76
N GLY A 306 2.41 -5.39 -2.55
CA GLY A 306 1.20 -5.78 -3.26
C GLY A 306 0.77 -4.83 -4.38
N GLY A 307 -0.03 -5.34 -5.30
CA GLY A 307 -0.50 -4.64 -6.51
C GLY A 307 -2.00 -4.63 -6.72
N ASN A 308 -2.78 -5.13 -5.75
CA ASN A 308 -4.23 -5.25 -5.85
C ASN A 308 -4.92 -3.92 -5.55
N ILE A 309 -4.82 -2.97 -6.46
CA ILE A 309 -5.47 -1.66 -6.37
C ILE A 309 -6.79 -1.64 -7.13
N ASP A 310 -7.83 -1.07 -6.53
CA ASP A 310 -9.09 -0.78 -7.22
C ASP A 310 -8.84 0.26 -8.34
N PRO A 311 -9.31 0.05 -9.59
CA PRO A 311 -9.07 0.99 -10.67
C PRO A 311 -9.57 2.42 -10.42
N LEU A 312 -10.67 2.60 -9.68
CA LEU A 312 -11.18 3.93 -9.32
C LEU A 312 -10.28 4.60 -8.27
N LEU A 313 -9.79 3.83 -7.30
CA LEU A 313 -8.78 4.32 -6.35
C LEU A 313 -7.50 4.71 -7.08
N LEU A 314 -7.02 3.88 -8.02
CA LEU A 314 -5.84 4.19 -8.82
C LEU A 314 -6.01 5.50 -9.59
N LEU A 315 -7.16 5.71 -10.25
CA LEU A 315 -7.46 6.97 -10.93
C LEU A 315 -7.44 8.18 -9.98
N GLN A 316 -8.06 8.04 -8.80
CA GLN A 316 -8.09 9.10 -7.80
C GLN A 316 -6.68 9.44 -7.29
N VAL A 317 -5.87 8.43 -6.99
CA VAL A 317 -4.52 8.62 -6.46
C VAL A 317 -3.56 9.16 -7.51
N LEU A 318 -3.65 8.72 -8.77
CA LEU A 318 -2.86 9.31 -9.86
C LEU A 318 -3.20 10.78 -10.06
N ARG A 319 -4.47 11.16 -10.00
CA ARG A 319 -4.89 12.58 -10.04
C ARG A 319 -4.33 13.37 -8.87
N HIS A 320 -4.42 12.83 -7.66
CA HIS A 320 -3.88 13.48 -6.47
C HIS A 320 -2.34 13.63 -6.55
N GLY A 321 -1.63 12.59 -6.98
CA GLY A 321 -0.19 12.63 -7.20
C GLY A 321 0.21 13.65 -8.28
N LEU A 322 -0.55 13.75 -9.37
CA LEU A 322 -0.32 14.76 -10.41
C LEU A 322 -0.53 16.17 -9.86
N ALA A 323 -1.53 16.38 -8.99
CA ALA A 323 -1.77 17.66 -8.34
C ALA A 323 -0.63 18.03 -7.39
N ALA A 324 -0.16 17.08 -6.57
CA ALA A 324 0.98 17.25 -5.67
C ALA A 324 2.29 17.54 -6.42
N ALA A 325 2.48 16.94 -7.60
CA ALA A 325 3.61 17.22 -8.49
C ALA A 325 3.48 18.56 -9.25
N GLY A 326 2.40 19.32 -9.03
CA GLY A 326 2.11 20.56 -9.74
C GLY A 326 1.86 20.35 -11.23
N ARG A 327 1.39 19.17 -11.63
CA ARG A 327 1.05 18.81 -13.02
C ARG A 327 -0.46 18.81 -13.28
N TYR A 328 -1.26 18.97 -12.24
CA TYR A 328 -2.72 19.07 -12.33
C TYR A 328 -3.19 20.22 -11.46
N LEU A 329 -3.84 21.21 -12.07
CA LEU A 329 -4.34 22.42 -11.41
C LEU A 329 -5.87 22.43 -11.48
N SER A 330 -6.52 22.49 -10.31
CA SER A 330 -7.95 22.77 -10.20
C SER A 330 -8.11 24.17 -9.65
N VAL A 331 -8.76 25.04 -10.42
CA VAL A 331 -8.88 26.46 -10.09
C VAL A 331 -10.27 26.96 -10.45
N THR A 332 -10.87 27.73 -9.55
CA THR A 332 -12.11 28.46 -9.85
C THR A 332 -11.77 29.93 -10.05
N VAL A 333 -12.22 30.47 -11.18
CA VAL A 333 -12.04 31.87 -11.54
C VAL A 333 -13.39 32.56 -11.60
N ARG A 334 -13.50 33.75 -11.01
CA ARG A 334 -14.68 34.60 -11.18
C ARG A 334 -14.48 35.53 -12.36
N VAL A 335 -15.46 35.59 -13.25
CA VAL A 335 -15.47 36.49 -14.41
C VAL A 335 -16.80 37.21 -14.53
N PRO A 336 -16.86 38.40 -15.17
CA PRO A 336 -18.11 39.05 -15.51
C PRO A 336 -18.97 38.18 -16.46
N ASP A 337 -20.30 38.19 -16.32
CA ASP A 337 -21.20 37.51 -17.28
C ASP A 337 -21.39 38.35 -18.55
N ARG A 338 -20.35 38.42 -19.38
CA ARG A 338 -20.37 39.14 -20.67
C ARG A 338 -19.90 38.26 -21.82
N PRO A 339 -20.43 38.46 -23.05
CA PRO A 339 -19.94 37.73 -24.22
C PRO A 339 -18.43 37.90 -24.40
N GLY A 340 -17.71 36.78 -24.56
CA GLY A 340 -16.26 36.77 -24.83
C GLY A 340 -15.36 36.59 -23.61
N GLU A 341 -15.86 36.66 -22.38
CA GLU A 341 -15.02 36.52 -21.16
C GLU A 341 -14.40 35.13 -21.03
N LEU A 342 -15.17 34.07 -21.29
CA LEU A 342 -14.62 32.71 -21.31
C LEU A 342 -13.58 32.52 -22.42
N LEU A 343 -13.76 33.16 -23.59
CA LEU A 343 -12.79 33.09 -24.68
C LEU A 343 -11.46 33.73 -24.27
N GLN A 344 -11.50 34.90 -23.63
CA GLN A 344 -10.31 35.58 -23.12
C GLN A 344 -9.58 34.72 -22.07
N LEU A 345 -10.33 34.12 -21.14
CA LEU A 345 -9.77 33.22 -20.13
C LEU A 345 -9.08 32.00 -20.76
N LEU A 346 -9.71 31.35 -21.73
CA LEU A 346 -9.13 30.20 -22.42
C LEU A 346 -7.93 30.60 -23.28
N GLN A 347 -7.94 31.79 -23.90
CA GLN A 347 -6.78 32.31 -24.62
C GLN A 347 -5.60 32.53 -23.69
N LEU A 348 -5.83 33.08 -22.50
CA LEU A 348 -4.78 33.30 -21.49
C LEU A 348 -4.14 31.98 -21.03
N LEU A 349 -4.93 30.92 -20.86
CA LEU A 349 -4.42 29.58 -20.54
C LEU A 349 -3.62 28.98 -21.71
N ALA A 350 -4.09 29.18 -22.94
CA ALA A 350 -3.38 28.75 -24.13
C ALA A 350 -2.04 29.48 -24.30
N ASP A 351 -2.00 30.79 -24.07
CA ASP A 351 -0.78 31.61 -24.11
C ASP A 351 0.21 31.22 -23.00
N ALA A 352 -0.31 30.73 -21.87
CA ALA A 352 0.49 30.15 -20.80
C ALA A 352 0.93 28.70 -21.09
N ASP A 353 0.55 28.11 -22.24
CA ASP A 353 0.87 26.75 -22.64
C ASP A 353 0.30 25.67 -21.69
N ALA A 354 -0.87 25.96 -21.14
CA ALA A 354 -1.60 25.11 -20.19
C ALA A 354 -2.78 24.43 -20.90
N ASN A 355 -2.84 23.10 -20.83
CA ASN A 355 -3.86 22.32 -21.53
C ASN A 355 -5.13 22.20 -20.67
N VAL A 356 -6.28 22.58 -21.22
CA VAL A 356 -7.55 22.59 -20.49
C VAL A 356 -8.23 21.23 -20.59
N LEU A 357 -8.43 20.57 -19.46
CA LEU A 357 -9.03 19.24 -19.37
C LEU A 357 -10.55 19.30 -19.19
N ASP A 358 -11.03 20.31 -18.46
CA ASP A 358 -12.44 20.45 -18.11
C ASP A 358 -12.76 21.92 -17.82
N VAL A 359 -13.96 22.34 -18.19
CA VAL A 359 -14.49 23.69 -17.97
C VAL A 359 -15.94 23.57 -17.52
N VAL A 360 -16.22 24.02 -16.31
CA VAL A 360 -17.58 24.07 -15.77
C VAL A 360 -17.95 25.52 -15.51
N HIS A 361 -18.96 26.00 -16.23
CA HIS A 361 -19.50 27.35 -16.10
C HIS A 361 -20.69 27.34 -15.14
N GLN A 362 -20.54 27.99 -13.98
CA GLN A 362 -21.53 28.06 -12.92
C GLN A 362 -22.10 29.46 -12.81
N ARG A 363 -23.41 29.58 -13.05
CA ARG A 363 -24.17 30.85 -13.01
C ARG A 363 -25.04 31.01 -11.76
N VAL A 364 -25.14 29.95 -10.95
CA VAL A 364 -26.03 29.91 -9.78
C VAL A 364 -25.21 29.42 -8.59
N SER A 365 -24.78 30.36 -7.76
CA SER A 365 -24.08 30.12 -6.49
C SER A 365 -24.45 31.23 -5.52
N ALA A 366 -24.66 30.90 -4.25
CA ALA A 366 -25.05 31.87 -3.21
C ALA A 366 -24.00 32.97 -2.96
N ARG A 367 -22.80 32.86 -3.55
CA ARG A 367 -21.66 33.77 -3.40
C ARG A 367 -21.36 34.61 -4.64
N LEU A 368 -22.21 34.54 -5.68
CA LEU A 368 -22.08 35.29 -6.93
C LEU A 368 -22.92 36.55 -6.88
N ASN A 369 -22.36 37.67 -7.33
CA ASN A 369 -23.16 38.83 -7.71
C ASN A 369 -23.96 38.52 -8.98
N VAL A 370 -25.04 39.27 -9.23
CA VAL A 370 -25.97 39.01 -10.36
C VAL A 370 -25.28 39.11 -11.73
N ASP A 371 -24.15 39.78 -11.81
CA ASP A 371 -23.34 40.03 -13.01
C ASP A 371 -22.04 39.21 -13.06
N GLU A 372 -21.86 38.23 -12.18
CA GLU A 372 -20.68 37.38 -12.11
C GLU A 372 -21.00 35.91 -12.36
N VAL A 373 -20.02 35.20 -12.91
CA VAL A 373 -20.06 33.74 -13.08
C VAL A 373 -18.75 33.12 -12.57
N GLU A 374 -18.86 31.91 -12.03
CA GLU A 374 -17.71 31.11 -11.63
C GLU A 374 -17.37 30.11 -12.75
N ILE A 375 -16.13 30.12 -13.19
CA ILE A 375 -15.59 29.15 -14.15
C ILE A 375 -14.64 28.26 -13.37
N ALA A 376 -15.06 27.02 -13.11
CA ALA A 376 -14.20 26.00 -12.56
C ALA A 376 -13.42 25.34 -13.71
N LEU A 377 -12.10 25.39 -13.62
CA LEU A 377 -11.16 24.90 -14.61
C LEU A 377 -10.34 23.77 -14.02
N ARG A 378 -10.13 22.73 -14.83
CA ARG A 378 -9.10 21.71 -14.59
C ARG A 378 -8.09 21.80 -15.70
N VAL A 379 -6.83 22.01 -15.35
CA VAL A 379 -5.76 22.34 -16.29
C VAL A 379 -4.56 21.46 -16.02
N GLU A 380 -4.00 20.90 -17.08
CA GLU A 380 -2.73 20.17 -17.04
C GLU A 380 -1.58 21.18 -17.14
N THR A 381 -0.61 21.01 -16.23
CA THR A 381 0.56 21.87 -16.09
C THR A 381 1.83 21.02 -16.13
N ARG A 382 3.00 21.66 -16.28
CA ARG A 382 4.28 20.96 -16.53
C ARG A 382 5.13 20.80 -15.27
N GLY A 383 4.50 20.86 -14.12
CA GLY A 383 5.15 20.86 -12.81
C GLY A 383 4.99 22.19 -12.09
N GLN A 384 5.52 22.24 -10.87
CA GLN A 384 5.30 23.32 -9.92
C GLN A 384 5.55 24.73 -10.48
N SER A 385 6.68 24.95 -11.15
CA SER A 385 7.01 26.27 -11.71
C SER A 385 6.05 26.71 -12.81
N HIS A 386 5.58 25.78 -13.64
CA HIS A 386 4.59 26.09 -14.67
C HIS A 386 3.21 26.36 -14.04
N ARG A 387 2.82 25.59 -13.02
CA ARG A 387 1.59 25.83 -12.25
C ARG A 387 1.56 27.24 -11.66
N GLU A 388 2.66 27.67 -11.04
CA GLU A 388 2.80 29.02 -10.49
C GLU A 388 2.71 30.10 -11.57
N ALA A 389 3.40 29.91 -12.70
CA ALA A 389 3.32 30.84 -13.83
C ALA A 389 1.89 31.01 -14.39
N VAL A 390 1.12 29.91 -14.48
CA VAL A 390 -0.30 29.95 -14.91
C VAL A 390 -1.15 30.73 -13.90
N ILE A 391 -1.01 30.45 -12.60
CA ILE A 391 -1.74 31.15 -11.53
C ILE A 391 -1.42 32.65 -11.56
N ASP A 392 -0.16 33.01 -11.71
CA ASP A 392 0.28 34.41 -11.76
C ASP A 392 -0.18 35.12 -13.04
N SER A 393 -0.28 34.41 -14.16
CA SER A 393 -0.87 34.94 -15.39
C SER A 393 -2.36 35.28 -15.20
N LEU A 394 -3.12 34.38 -14.58
CA LEU A 394 -4.53 34.60 -14.24
C LEU A 394 -4.70 35.82 -13.33
N ARG A 395 -3.94 35.88 -12.22
CA ARG A 395 -4.01 36.99 -11.26
C ARG A 395 -3.63 38.33 -11.87
N ARG A 396 -2.57 38.39 -12.68
CA ARG A 396 -2.14 39.63 -13.37
C ARG A 396 -3.18 40.16 -14.36
N SER A 397 -4.00 39.28 -14.92
CA SER A 397 -5.08 39.65 -15.84
C SER A 397 -6.36 40.12 -15.13
N GLY A 398 -6.31 40.30 -13.80
CA GLY A 398 -7.41 40.83 -12.99
C GLY A 398 -8.41 39.78 -12.51
N TYR A 399 -8.15 38.49 -12.77
CA TYR A 399 -9.02 37.41 -12.32
C TYR A 399 -8.86 37.11 -10.83
N SER A 400 -9.98 36.92 -10.14
CA SER A 400 -9.98 36.37 -8.78
C SER A 400 -9.84 34.86 -8.83
N VAL A 401 -8.71 34.37 -8.31
CA VAL A 401 -8.29 32.96 -8.41
C VAL A 401 -8.49 32.26 -7.07
N ILE A 402 -9.36 31.25 -7.04
CA ILE A 402 -9.61 30.39 -5.89
C ILE A 402 -9.02 29.00 -6.20
N LEU A 403 -8.04 28.59 -5.40
CA LEU A 403 -7.45 27.26 -5.50
C LEU A 403 -8.29 26.26 -4.70
N ALA A 404 -8.48 25.07 -5.25
CA ALA A 404 -9.23 23.97 -4.63
C ALA A 404 -8.34 23.09 -3.75
#